data_AF-A0A6M2CVE6-F1
#
_entry.id   AF-A0A6M2CVE6-F1
#
_cell.length_a   1.000
_cell.length_b   1.000
_cell.length_c   1.000
_cell.angle_alpha   90.00
_cell.angle_beta   90.00
_cell.angle_gamma   90.00
#
_symmetry.space_group_name_H-M   'P 1'
#
loop_
_entity.id
_entity.type
_entity.pdbx_description
1 polymer ?
#
loop_
_entity_poly.entity_id
_entity_poly.type
_entity_poly.pdbx_seq_one_letter_code
_entity_poly.pdbx_strand_id
1 'polypeptide(L)'
;MGFHEVHGENVRLEQGGKVARRAESFCKAIVFSSRPVQVNERVVLRITELSNGWSGALRLGFTSHDPSTLQGTLPKYACPDLTNRPGNWAKALGERYAVADTLLHYYVNNAGEVFFGINGEEKGLFLNGVDVRGPLWALIDIYGNTTAIKMVEDEQLLNNRNEMIRNVALNTGGVEDLIRQMELVNSRETAAMAPVIADASSLDTLDGTPLQSPPHRRPTTMHAPSSATWQRLVFHSVLGPNCRLDPMDKLVAERCDIGEQRAFVFASRTLCPNERLTIKVTGMDQLLSGSLAFGLTTCNPASLQHTASELPADLEALLDRPEYWVFQKDIPCLLNDELTFVTGDDGKVQYSQNNGPFKMLMYVDGTQQFYPFFDIAGRVTRIRLVGSKRGPPVTKIEQSTEQPIVEKSTAKAPKKPLEEPDDDCRICFEKPIDSVLVKCGHSLTCHECGLKLLKEAPQCPVCRQRIQEVIRIYKA
;
A
#
# COMPACT_ATOMS: atom_id res chain seq x y z
N MET A 1 -24.07 4.16 12.46
CA MET A 1 -23.72 4.93 11.25
C MET A 1 -23.83 4.05 10.00
N GLY A 2 -24.11 4.65 8.84
CA GLY A 2 -24.06 4.02 7.50
C GLY A 2 -23.42 4.97 6.49
N PHE A 3 -23.43 4.62 5.21
CA PHE A 3 -22.98 5.46 4.11
C PHE A 3 -24.08 6.42 3.64
N HIS A 4 -23.69 7.61 3.18
CA HIS A 4 -24.59 8.60 2.59
C HIS A 4 -25.04 8.18 1.18
N GLU A 5 -26.26 8.56 0.79
CA GLU A 5 -26.82 8.28 -0.55
C GLU A 5 -26.05 8.96 -1.70
N VAL A 6 -25.36 10.06 -1.39
CA VAL A 6 -24.43 10.70 -2.34
C VAL A 6 -23.10 9.97 -2.30
N HIS A 7 -22.75 9.33 -3.41
CA HIS A 7 -21.52 8.58 -3.60
C HIS A 7 -21.07 8.64 -5.07
N GLY A 8 -19.87 8.14 -5.35
CA GLY A 8 -19.33 8.05 -6.70
C GLY A 8 -20.15 7.12 -7.60
N GLU A 9 -20.09 7.37 -8.91
CA GLU A 9 -20.88 6.69 -9.94
C GLU A 9 -20.71 5.15 -9.95
N ASN A 10 -19.54 4.65 -9.54
CA ASN A 10 -19.23 3.23 -9.57
C ASN A 10 -19.50 2.52 -8.23
N VAL A 11 -20.07 3.23 -7.25
CA VAL A 11 -20.45 2.66 -5.96
C VAL A 11 -21.87 2.12 -6.02
N ARG A 12 -22.06 0.93 -5.45
CA ARG A 12 -23.38 0.39 -5.10
C ARG A 12 -23.46 0.28 -3.59
N LEU A 13 -24.51 0.87 -3.02
CA LEU A 13 -24.85 0.71 -1.61
C LEU A 13 -25.70 -0.54 -1.42
N GLU A 14 -25.33 -1.34 -0.43
CA GLU A 14 -25.96 -2.61 -0.09
C GLU A 14 -26.35 -2.62 1.41
N GLN A 15 -27.20 -3.57 1.80
CA GLN A 15 -27.63 -3.76 3.19
C GLN A 15 -28.19 -2.48 3.84
N GLY A 16 -29.02 -1.74 3.11
CA GLY A 16 -29.61 -0.49 3.60
C GLY A 16 -28.57 0.61 3.88
N GLY A 17 -27.57 0.73 3.02
CA GLY A 17 -26.51 1.74 3.16
C GLY A 17 -25.41 1.37 4.17
N LYS A 18 -25.36 0.13 4.65
CA LYS A 18 -24.31 -0.32 5.57
C LYS A 18 -23.06 -0.82 4.87
N VAL A 19 -23.20 -1.28 3.63
CA VAL A 19 -22.10 -1.77 2.79
C VAL A 19 -21.99 -0.87 1.57
N ALA A 20 -20.77 -0.46 1.24
CA ALA A 20 -20.46 0.23 0.00
C ALA A 20 -19.49 -0.61 -0.80
N ARG A 21 -19.81 -0.83 -2.08
CA ARG A 21 -19.03 -1.65 -3.01
C ARG A 21 -18.70 -0.84 -4.25
N ARG A 22 -17.42 -0.82 -4.66
CA ARG A 22 -17.03 -0.41 -6.01
C ARG A 22 -17.38 -1.55 -6.97
N ALA A 23 -18.47 -1.40 -7.70
CA ALA A 23 -19.00 -2.46 -8.55
C ALA A 23 -18.33 -2.53 -9.92
N GLU A 24 -17.85 -1.40 -10.43
CA GLU A 24 -17.28 -1.27 -11.78
C GLU A 24 -16.07 -0.33 -11.75
N SER A 25 -15.16 -0.48 -12.73
CA SER A 25 -13.98 0.37 -12.90
C SER A 25 -13.01 0.41 -11.69
N PHE A 26 -12.00 1.27 -11.78
CA PHE A 26 -10.98 1.52 -10.74
C PHE A 26 -11.22 2.82 -9.97
N CYS A 27 -12.11 3.70 -10.43
CA CYS A 27 -12.28 5.07 -9.90
C CYS A 27 -13.74 5.43 -9.65
N LYS A 28 -14.03 6.69 -9.30
CA LYS A 28 -15.37 7.19 -8.97
C LYS A 28 -16.04 6.37 -7.86
N ALA A 29 -15.28 6.08 -6.82
CA ALA A 29 -15.66 5.19 -5.73
C ALA A 29 -15.69 5.89 -4.35
N ILE A 30 -15.89 7.21 -4.35
CA ILE A 30 -15.94 8.05 -3.16
C ILE A 30 -17.27 7.86 -2.44
N VAL A 31 -17.22 7.67 -1.12
CA VAL A 31 -18.38 7.55 -0.23
C VAL A 31 -18.18 8.40 1.02
N PHE A 32 -19.28 8.75 1.67
CA PHE A 32 -19.28 9.55 2.89
C PHE A 32 -20.06 8.87 4.01
N SER A 33 -19.82 9.26 5.27
CA SER A 33 -20.74 8.90 6.36
C SER A 33 -22.12 9.51 6.14
N SER A 34 -23.17 8.80 6.55
CA SER A 34 -24.57 9.23 6.41
C SER A 34 -24.93 10.45 7.27
N ARG A 35 -24.05 10.84 8.20
CA ARG A 35 -24.19 12.00 9.09
C ARG A 35 -22.83 12.60 9.43
N PRO A 36 -22.78 13.82 9.99
CA PRO A 36 -21.57 14.32 10.60
C PRO A 36 -21.07 13.38 11.71
N VAL A 37 -19.75 13.25 11.80
CA VAL A 37 -19.04 12.54 12.86
C VAL A 37 -18.50 13.55 13.86
N GLN A 38 -18.57 13.21 15.14
CA GLN A 38 -18.03 14.06 16.20
C GLN A 38 -16.52 13.94 16.29
N VAL A 39 -15.87 14.97 16.83
CA VAL A 39 -14.44 14.88 17.16
C VAL A 39 -14.24 13.79 18.21
N ASN A 40 -13.22 12.97 18.03
CA ASN A 40 -12.92 11.73 18.76
C ASN A 40 -13.91 10.58 18.54
N GLU A 41 -14.92 10.74 17.69
CA GLU A 41 -15.79 9.64 17.28
C GLU A 41 -15.04 8.70 16.32
N ARG A 42 -15.02 7.40 16.64
CA ARG A 42 -14.39 6.38 15.80
C ARG A 42 -15.30 5.97 14.67
N VAL A 43 -14.86 6.21 13.45
CA VAL A 43 -15.43 5.60 12.24
C VAL A 43 -14.85 4.19 12.12
N VAL A 44 -15.69 3.16 12.19
CA VAL A 44 -15.27 1.75 12.11
C VAL A 44 -15.75 1.12 10.81
N LEU A 45 -14.82 0.57 10.05
CA LEU A 45 -15.03 -0.05 8.75
C LEU A 45 -14.52 -1.50 8.80
N ARG A 46 -15.32 -2.45 8.31
CA ARG A 46 -14.84 -3.78 7.96
C ARG A 46 -14.52 -3.83 6.47
N ILE A 47 -13.33 -4.29 6.12
CA ILE A 47 -12.98 -4.63 4.74
C ILE A 47 -13.66 -5.94 4.41
N THR A 48 -14.72 -5.92 3.61
CA THR A 48 -15.50 -7.13 3.32
C THR A 48 -15.02 -7.83 2.07
N GLU A 49 -14.46 -7.10 1.10
CA GLU A 49 -13.95 -7.71 -0.12
C GLU A 49 -12.73 -7.02 -0.69
N LEU A 50 -11.87 -7.86 -1.24
CA LEU A 50 -10.66 -7.49 -1.96
C LEU A 50 -10.68 -8.09 -3.36
N SER A 51 -9.86 -7.52 -4.23
CA SER A 51 -9.65 -8.03 -5.57
C SER A 51 -8.17 -8.01 -5.90
N ASN A 52 -7.64 -9.18 -6.25
CA ASN A 52 -6.30 -9.34 -6.83
C ASN A 52 -6.21 -8.75 -8.25
N GLY A 53 -7.34 -8.26 -8.77
CA GLY A 53 -7.43 -7.49 -10.01
C GLY A 53 -6.79 -6.12 -9.88
N TRP A 54 -7.04 -5.42 -8.79
CA TRP A 54 -6.71 -4.01 -8.68
C TRP A 54 -5.49 -3.83 -7.78
N SER A 55 -4.58 -2.93 -8.16
CA SER A 55 -3.59 -2.39 -7.23
C SER A 55 -3.95 -0.97 -6.85
N GLY A 56 -3.39 -0.49 -5.76
CA GLY A 56 -3.72 0.76 -5.10
C GLY A 56 -4.33 0.54 -3.72
N ALA A 57 -4.29 1.62 -2.94
CA ALA A 57 -4.74 1.67 -1.57
C ALA A 57 -6.12 2.33 -1.41
N LEU A 58 -6.90 1.83 -0.45
CA LEU A 58 -8.06 2.54 0.11
C LEU A 58 -7.63 3.93 0.61
N ARG A 59 -8.45 4.99 0.44
CA ARG A 59 -8.16 6.30 1.05
C ARG A 59 -9.19 6.65 2.11
N LEU A 60 -8.72 7.27 3.19
CA LEU A 60 -9.52 7.64 4.35
C LEU A 60 -9.28 9.11 4.70
N GLY A 61 -10.29 9.75 5.26
CA GLY A 61 -10.17 11.08 5.80
C GLY A 61 -11.51 11.70 6.14
N PHE A 62 -11.57 13.03 6.05
CA PHE A 62 -12.74 13.81 6.41
C PHE A 62 -13.02 14.92 5.39
N THR A 63 -14.27 15.35 5.33
CA THR A 63 -14.69 16.56 4.60
C THR A 63 -15.54 17.44 5.49
N SER A 64 -15.41 18.76 5.35
CA SER A 64 -16.28 19.75 5.98
C SER A 64 -17.50 20.10 5.13
N HIS A 65 -17.61 19.53 3.93
CA HIS A 65 -18.73 19.74 3.03
C HIS A 65 -19.83 18.73 3.32
N ASP A 66 -21.07 19.21 3.44
CA ASP A 66 -22.22 18.33 3.53
C ASP A 66 -22.33 17.51 2.23
N PRO A 67 -22.31 16.15 2.30
CA PRO A 67 -22.34 15.30 1.11
C PRO A 67 -23.55 15.56 0.19
N SER A 68 -24.68 16.05 0.72
CA SER A 68 -25.84 16.43 -0.10
C SER A 68 -25.52 17.52 -1.13
N THR A 69 -24.57 18.41 -0.82
CA THR A 69 -24.12 19.49 -1.72
C THR A 69 -23.19 19.00 -2.84
N LEU A 70 -22.66 17.78 -2.73
CA LEU A 70 -21.69 17.22 -3.67
C LEU A 70 -22.36 16.36 -4.77
N GLN A 71 -23.69 16.19 -4.73
CA GLN A 71 -24.40 15.37 -5.70
C GLN A 71 -24.12 15.81 -7.14
N GLY A 72 -23.69 14.88 -7.98
CA GLY A 72 -23.38 15.14 -9.39
C GLY A 72 -22.09 15.93 -9.65
N THR A 73 -21.33 16.29 -8.61
CA THR A 73 -20.07 17.07 -8.76
C THR A 73 -18.83 16.33 -8.25
N LEU A 74 -19.01 15.09 -7.78
CA LEU A 74 -17.91 14.25 -7.29
C LEU A 74 -16.89 13.97 -8.41
N PRO A 75 -15.59 14.15 -8.13
CA PRO A 75 -14.54 13.87 -9.11
C PRO A 75 -14.24 12.36 -9.19
N LYS A 76 -13.22 12.02 -9.98
CA LYS A 76 -12.79 10.62 -10.15
C LYS A 76 -12.13 10.06 -8.89
N TYR A 77 -11.36 10.87 -8.17
CA TYR A 77 -10.56 10.40 -7.02
C TYR A 77 -10.72 11.33 -5.81
N ALA A 78 -10.54 10.79 -4.60
CA ALA A 78 -10.37 11.66 -3.44
C ALA A 78 -9.04 12.42 -3.51
N CYS A 79 -7.95 11.71 -3.79
CA CYS A 79 -6.62 12.28 -3.96
C CYS A 79 -6.21 12.22 -5.45
N PRO A 80 -5.80 13.34 -6.08
CA PRO A 80 -5.70 14.70 -5.53
C PRO A 80 -6.99 15.53 -5.72
N ASP A 81 -8.00 15.05 -6.46
CA ASP A 81 -9.07 15.91 -6.98
C ASP A 81 -9.93 16.60 -5.89
N LEU A 82 -10.29 15.87 -4.83
CA LEU A 82 -10.99 16.45 -3.67
C LEU A 82 -10.02 17.14 -2.73
N THR A 83 -8.87 16.53 -2.42
CA THR A 83 -7.91 17.10 -1.46
C THR A 83 -7.27 18.40 -1.93
N ASN A 84 -7.27 18.70 -3.23
CA ASN A 84 -6.88 20.01 -3.77
C ASN A 84 -7.94 21.11 -3.55
N ARG A 85 -9.15 20.74 -3.09
CA ARG A 85 -10.23 21.68 -2.77
C ARG A 85 -10.27 21.89 -1.25
N PRO A 86 -10.33 23.14 -0.77
CA PRO A 86 -10.43 23.43 0.66
C PRO A 86 -11.55 22.65 1.34
N GLY A 87 -11.32 22.22 2.58
CA GLY A 87 -12.32 21.48 3.36
C GLY A 87 -12.35 19.97 3.10
N ASN A 88 -11.33 19.40 2.44
CA ASN A 88 -11.22 17.96 2.21
C ASN A 88 -9.81 17.49 2.59
N TRP A 89 -9.75 16.44 3.41
CA TRP A 89 -8.50 15.83 3.86
C TRP A 89 -8.62 14.34 3.67
N ALA A 90 -7.67 13.73 2.96
CA ALA A 90 -7.64 12.29 2.76
C ALA A 90 -6.22 11.81 2.50
N LYS A 91 -5.94 10.55 2.87
CA LYS A 91 -4.63 9.92 2.69
C LYS A 91 -4.79 8.44 2.35
N ALA A 92 -3.85 7.87 1.62
CA ALA A 92 -3.84 6.45 1.29
C ALA A 92 -3.51 5.59 2.52
N LEU A 93 -4.32 4.55 2.76
CA LEU A 93 -4.05 3.49 3.71
C LEU A 93 -3.25 2.39 2.99
N GLY A 94 -1.95 2.30 3.26
CA GLY A 94 -1.06 1.37 2.59
C GLY A 94 -1.62 -0.05 2.46
N GLU A 95 -1.40 -0.68 1.30
CA GLU A 95 -2.09 -1.92 0.90
C GLU A 95 -1.91 -3.08 1.87
N ARG A 96 -0.83 -3.08 2.66
CA ARG A 96 -0.56 -4.06 3.71
C ARG A 96 -1.68 -4.19 4.75
N TYR A 97 -2.51 -3.16 4.92
CA TYR A 97 -3.66 -3.18 5.84
C TYR A 97 -4.97 -3.61 5.15
N ALA A 98 -4.98 -3.74 3.83
CA ALA A 98 -6.13 -4.17 3.07
C ALA A 98 -6.20 -5.71 3.05
N VAL A 99 -6.60 -6.28 4.19
CA VAL A 99 -6.84 -7.72 4.37
C VAL A 99 -8.33 -7.94 4.62
N ALA A 100 -8.91 -8.99 4.03
CA ALA A 100 -10.32 -9.33 4.22
C ALA A 100 -10.63 -9.51 5.71
N ASP A 101 -11.83 -9.08 6.10
CA ASP A 101 -12.35 -9.05 7.47
C ASP A 101 -11.62 -8.13 8.46
N THR A 102 -10.63 -7.37 7.99
CA THR A 102 -9.96 -6.35 8.81
C THR A 102 -10.96 -5.31 9.32
N LEU A 103 -10.91 -5.05 10.63
CA LEU A 103 -11.59 -3.93 11.28
C LEU A 103 -10.67 -2.73 11.35
N LEU A 104 -10.84 -1.83 10.41
CA LEU A 104 -10.19 -0.53 10.36
C LEU A 104 -11.00 0.47 11.19
N HIS A 105 -10.35 1.24 12.05
CA HIS A 105 -10.97 2.39 12.69
C HIS A 105 -10.11 3.64 12.54
N TYR A 106 -10.74 4.80 12.43
CA TYR A 106 -10.05 6.08 12.42
C TYR A 106 -10.93 7.18 13.02
N TYR A 107 -10.30 8.21 13.57
CA TYR A 107 -10.96 9.34 14.22
C TYR A 107 -10.08 10.59 14.13
N VAL A 108 -10.67 11.77 14.24
CA VAL A 108 -9.96 13.05 14.35
C VAL A 108 -10.01 13.54 15.79
N ASN A 109 -8.90 14.04 16.32
CA ASN A 109 -8.85 14.62 17.67
C ASN A 109 -9.09 16.13 17.66
N ASN A 110 -9.12 16.76 18.84
CA ASN A 110 -9.36 18.20 18.99
C ASN A 110 -8.25 19.08 18.38
N ALA A 111 -7.07 18.53 18.09
CA ALA A 111 -5.96 19.23 17.44
C ALA A 111 -6.02 19.14 15.90
N GLY A 112 -7.03 18.48 15.33
CA GLY A 112 -7.13 18.26 13.89
C GLY A 112 -6.20 17.16 13.37
N GLU A 113 -5.72 16.30 14.27
CA GLU A 113 -4.90 15.14 13.95
C GLU A 113 -5.79 13.91 13.83
N VAL A 114 -5.61 13.15 12.76
CA VAL A 114 -6.34 11.91 12.50
C VAL A 114 -5.49 10.74 12.89
N PHE A 115 -6.04 9.85 13.70
CA PHE A 115 -5.43 8.60 14.11
C PHE A 115 -6.16 7.43 13.49
N PHE A 116 -5.46 6.33 13.24
CA PHE A 116 -6.05 5.10 12.75
C PHE A 116 -5.53 3.87 13.49
N GLY A 117 -6.28 2.79 13.39
CA GLY A 117 -5.90 1.49 13.93
C GLY A 117 -6.57 0.33 13.21
N ILE A 118 -6.04 -0.86 13.45
CA ILE A 118 -6.37 -2.11 12.77
C ILE A 118 -6.67 -3.17 13.82
N ASN A 119 -7.84 -3.82 13.73
CA ASN A 119 -8.27 -4.88 14.62
C ASN A 119 -8.16 -4.51 16.12
N GLY A 120 -8.55 -3.28 16.46
CA GLY A 120 -8.50 -2.74 17.82
C GLY A 120 -7.13 -2.23 18.27
N GLU A 121 -6.08 -2.41 17.47
CA GLU A 121 -4.74 -1.89 17.76
C GLU A 121 -4.53 -0.53 17.09
N GLU A 122 -4.19 0.48 17.88
CA GLU A 122 -3.88 1.82 17.37
C GLU A 122 -2.52 1.83 16.66
N LYS A 123 -2.48 2.34 15.42
CA LYS A 123 -1.25 2.43 14.62
C LYS A 123 -0.62 3.83 14.67
N GLY A 124 -1.38 4.84 15.08
CA GLY A 124 -0.89 6.18 15.36
C GLY A 124 -1.39 7.24 14.38
N LEU A 125 -0.64 8.34 14.28
CA LEU A 125 -0.97 9.50 13.45
C LEU A 125 -1.03 9.12 11.96
N PHE A 126 -2.15 9.42 11.33
CA PHE A 126 -2.43 9.12 9.92
C PHE A 126 -2.27 10.36 9.03
N LEU A 127 -3.03 11.42 9.32
CA LEU A 127 -2.97 12.72 8.65
C LEU A 127 -3.24 13.84 9.65
N ASN A 128 -2.92 15.07 9.32
CA ASN A 128 -3.12 16.23 10.20
C ASN A 128 -3.70 17.43 9.44
N GLY A 129 -4.03 18.49 10.19
CA GLY A 129 -4.51 19.75 9.63
C GLY A 129 -6.00 19.78 9.30
N VAL A 130 -6.79 18.83 9.84
CA VAL A 130 -8.25 18.82 9.70
C VAL A 130 -8.84 19.98 10.50
N ASP A 131 -9.70 20.79 9.88
CA ASP A 131 -10.42 21.86 10.58
C ASP A 131 -11.62 21.31 11.35
N VAL A 132 -11.48 21.24 12.67
CA VAL A 132 -12.49 20.65 13.58
C VAL A 132 -13.50 21.67 14.12
N ARG A 133 -13.51 22.91 13.63
CA ARG A 133 -14.43 23.96 14.10
C ARG A 133 -15.86 23.76 13.59
N GLY A 134 -16.04 23.02 12.49
CA GLY A 134 -17.31 22.77 11.84
C GLY A 134 -17.71 21.29 11.84
N PRO A 135 -18.90 20.96 11.30
CA PRO A 135 -19.29 19.57 11.11
C PRO A 135 -18.34 18.88 10.12
N LEU A 136 -17.99 17.64 10.41
CA LEU A 136 -17.15 16.80 9.57
C LEU A 136 -17.91 15.55 9.16
N TRP A 137 -17.71 15.08 7.94
CA TRP A 137 -18.17 13.78 7.49
C TRP A 137 -16.96 12.90 7.21
N ALA A 138 -17.09 11.61 7.51
CA ALA A 138 -16.13 10.61 7.08
C ALA A 138 -16.06 10.61 5.55
N LEU A 139 -14.86 10.65 4.98
CA LEU A 139 -14.61 10.59 3.54
C LEU A 139 -13.78 9.33 3.27
N ILE A 140 -14.29 8.46 2.40
CA ILE A 140 -13.60 7.23 2.01
C ILE A 140 -13.63 7.10 0.50
N ASP A 141 -12.49 6.78 -0.12
CA ASP A 141 -12.42 6.41 -1.53
C ASP A 141 -12.09 4.92 -1.63
N ILE A 142 -13.07 4.12 -2.05
CA ILE A 142 -12.96 2.66 -2.21
C ILE A 142 -12.12 2.37 -3.46
N TYR A 143 -10.83 2.68 -3.36
CA TYR A 143 -9.87 2.58 -4.44
C TYR A 143 -8.96 1.35 -4.29
N GLY A 144 -8.42 0.91 -5.42
CA GLY A 144 -7.39 -0.11 -5.48
C GLY A 144 -7.92 -1.50 -5.14
N ASN A 145 -7.12 -2.29 -4.42
CA ASN A 145 -7.42 -3.69 -4.15
C ASN A 145 -8.68 -3.90 -3.28
N THR A 146 -9.09 -2.89 -2.51
CA THR A 146 -10.32 -2.93 -1.72
C THR A 146 -11.51 -2.63 -2.61
N THR A 147 -12.48 -3.55 -2.66
CA THR A 147 -13.68 -3.45 -3.51
C THR A 147 -14.97 -3.30 -2.74
N ALA A 148 -15.03 -3.73 -1.47
CA ALA A 148 -16.18 -3.48 -0.62
C ALA A 148 -15.79 -3.27 0.85
N ILE A 149 -16.51 -2.35 1.49
CA ILE A 149 -16.37 -2.02 2.91
C ILE A 149 -17.74 -1.93 3.58
N LYS A 150 -17.79 -2.23 4.87
CA LYS A 150 -19.00 -2.15 5.70
C LYS A 150 -18.79 -1.21 6.88
N MET A 151 -19.70 -0.27 7.12
CA MET A 151 -19.72 0.49 8.37
C MET A 151 -20.21 -0.40 9.52
N VAL A 152 -19.46 -0.42 10.61
CA VAL A 152 -19.75 -1.22 11.80
C VAL A 152 -20.10 -0.29 12.96
N GLU A 153 -21.17 -0.61 13.69
CA GLU A 153 -21.67 0.22 14.80
C GLU A 153 -21.15 -0.22 16.17
N ASP A 154 -20.48 -1.36 16.25
CA ASP A 154 -20.27 -2.06 17.52
C ASP A 154 -18.88 -1.78 18.12
N GLU A 155 -18.85 -0.93 19.15
CA GLU A 155 -17.68 -0.70 20.00
C GLU A 155 -17.22 -1.99 20.71
N GLN A 156 -18.10 -3.01 20.87
CA GLN A 156 -17.74 -4.28 21.50
C GLN A 156 -16.73 -5.08 20.67
N LEU A 157 -16.73 -4.93 19.35
CA LEU A 157 -15.75 -5.60 18.48
C LEU A 157 -14.32 -5.07 18.65
N LEU A 158 -14.16 -3.84 19.14
CA LEU A 158 -12.85 -3.27 19.51
C LEU A 158 -12.47 -3.61 20.96
N ASN A 159 -13.46 -3.89 21.82
CA ASN A 159 -13.30 -4.09 23.26
C ASN A 159 -13.02 -5.54 23.69
N ASN A 160 -12.99 -6.52 22.78
CA ASN A 160 -12.73 -7.93 23.11
C ASN A 160 -11.35 -8.19 23.74
N ARG A 161 -10.46 -7.18 23.82
CA ARG A 161 -9.22 -7.25 24.61
C ARG A 161 -9.38 -6.80 26.07
N ASN A 162 -10.33 -5.91 26.35
CA ASN A 162 -10.54 -5.38 27.70
C ASN A 162 -11.30 -6.34 28.61
N GLU A 163 -12.14 -7.24 28.08
CA GLU A 163 -12.77 -8.30 28.90
C GLU A 163 -11.77 -9.35 29.38
N MET A 164 -10.75 -9.71 28.58
CA MET A 164 -9.68 -10.61 29.06
C MET A 164 -8.87 -9.95 30.18
N ILE A 165 -8.54 -8.66 30.07
CA ILE A 165 -7.83 -7.93 31.14
C ILE A 165 -8.71 -7.81 32.38
N ARG A 166 -10.03 -7.56 32.23
CA ARG A 166 -10.97 -7.48 33.34
C ARG A 166 -11.20 -8.84 34.02
N ASN A 167 -11.25 -9.92 33.24
CA ASN A 167 -11.40 -11.29 33.75
C ASN A 167 -10.10 -11.83 34.38
N VAL A 168 -8.93 -11.36 33.93
CA VAL A 168 -7.65 -11.62 34.59
C VAL A 168 -7.51 -10.78 35.88
N ALA A 169 -7.96 -9.53 35.87
CA ALA A 169 -7.97 -8.65 37.05
C ALA A 169 -8.94 -9.12 38.15
N LEU A 170 -10.04 -9.80 37.78
CA LEU A 170 -10.97 -10.41 38.73
C LEU A 170 -10.45 -11.74 39.32
N ASN A 171 -9.46 -12.38 38.68
CA ASN A 171 -8.88 -13.66 39.09
C ASN A 171 -7.48 -13.57 39.73
N THR A 172 -6.94 -12.37 39.93
CA THR A 172 -5.67 -12.15 40.63
C THR A 172 -5.84 -11.11 41.73
N GLY A 173 -6.48 -11.52 42.82
CA GLY A 173 -6.44 -10.77 44.07
C GLY A 173 -4.99 -10.68 44.56
N GLY A 174 -4.41 -9.48 44.56
CA GLY A 174 -3.09 -9.25 45.13
C GLY A 174 -2.28 -8.07 44.59
N VAL A 175 -2.90 -6.97 44.14
CA VAL A 175 -2.17 -5.79 43.64
C VAL A 175 -2.56 -4.48 44.35
N GLU A 176 -3.17 -4.55 45.54
CA GLU A 176 -3.35 -3.37 46.40
C GLU A 176 -2.10 -3.05 47.25
N ASP A 177 -1.15 -3.99 47.37
CA ASP A 177 0.08 -3.81 48.17
C ASP A 177 1.28 -3.24 47.39
N LEU A 178 1.24 -3.22 46.04
CA LEU A 178 2.35 -2.69 45.23
C LEU A 178 2.21 -1.19 44.91
N ILE A 179 0.97 -0.68 44.86
CA ILE A 179 0.68 0.74 44.59
C ILE A 179 1.02 1.62 45.81
N ARG A 180 1.03 1.04 47.02
CA ARG A 180 1.40 1.73 48.27
C ARG A 180 2.90 2.01 48.43
N GLN A 181 3.76 1.46 47.57
CA GLN A 181 5.22 1.61 47.70
C GLN A 181 5.86 2.59 46.70
N MET A 182 5.08 3.32 45.88
CA MET A 182 5.62 4.29 44.92
C MET A 182 5.17 5.76 45.12
N GLU A 183 4.44 6.08 46.20
CA GLU A 183 4.02 7.47 46.51
C GLU A 183 4.88 8.19 47.58
N LEU A 184 6.12 7.77 47.79
CA LEU A 184 6.99 8.33 48.84
C LEU A 184 8.38 8.78 48.36
N VAL A 185 8.55 9.28 47.14
CA VAL A 185 9.77 10.07 46.78
C VAL A 185 9.47 11.09 45.66
N ASN A 186 8.89 12.24 46.02
CA ASN A 186 9.36 13.59 45.64
C ASN A 186 8.25 14.63 45.82
N SER A 187 8.25 15.25 47.00
CA SER A 187 7.70 16.59 47.21
C SER A 187 8.85 17.48 47.68
N ARG A 188 9.08 18.60 46.97
CA ARG A 188 9.59 19.91 47.42
C ARG A 188 9.98 20.72 46.18
N GLU A 189 9.14 21.69 45.76
CA GLU A 189 9.20 23.14 46.11
C GLU A 189 10.33 23.87 45.33
N THR A 190 10.18 24.99 44.62
CA THR A 190 9.44 26.28 44.78
C THR A 190 9.59 27.09 43.46
N ALA A 191 8.55 27.75 42.91
CA ALA A 191 8.06 29.14 43.10
C ALA A 191 8.63 30.25 42.17
N ALA A 192 7.71 30.85 41.39
CA ALA A 192 7.57 32.24 40.90
C ALA A 192 8.64 32.94 40.05
N MET A 193 8.21 33.50 38.89
CA MET A 193 8.04 34.96 38.64
C MET A 193 7.61 35.26 37.17
N ALA A 194 6.70 36.22 37.01
CA ALA A 194 6.42 37.00 35.78
C ALA A 194 6.74 38.48 36.07
N PRO A 195 6.95 39.39 35.07
CA PRO A 195 5.86 40.05 34.32
C PRO A 195 6.14 40.32 32.80
N VAL A 196 5.15 40.37 31.88
CA VAL A 196 4.37 41.54 31.31
C VAL A 196 5.25 42.73 30.83
N ILE A 197 5.24 43.27 29.58
CA ILE A 197 4.22 44.11 28.88
C ILE A 197 4.61 44.36 27.38
N ALA A 198 3.59 44.33 26.49
CA ALA A 198 3.21 45.13 25.28
C ALA A 198 4.26 45.79 24.32
N ASP A 199 3.99 46.21 23.07
CA ASP A 199 2.75 46.44 22.30
C ASP A 199 3.07 46.59 20.79
N ALA A 200 2.02 46.40 19.99
CA ALA A 200 1.58 47.06 18.74
C ALA A 200 2.44 47.31 17.47
N SER A 201 1.77 46.95 16.36
CA SER A 201 1.67 47.63 15.04
C SER A 201 2.85 47.44 14.06
N SER A 202 2.66 47.27 12.75
CA SER A 202 1.65 47.84 11.85
C SER A 202 1.44 47.01 10.56
N LEU A 203 0.26 47.18 9.96
CA LEU A 203 -0.12 46.77 8.60
C LEU A 203 0.79 47.37 7.52
N ASP A 204 0.89 46.68 6.37
CA ASP A 204 0.49 47.28 5.09
C ASP A 204 0.13 46.20 4.06
N THR A 205 -1.10 46.31 3.57
CA THR A 205 -1.67 45.70 2.35
C THR A 205 -1.16 46.40 1.10
N LEU A 206 -1.16 45.73 -0.07
CA LEU A 206 -1.75 46.25 -1.32
C LEU A 206 -1.86 45.15 -2.41
N ASP A 207 -3.00 45.23 -3.10
CA ASP A 207 -3.51 44.53 -4.31
C ASP A 207 -2.50 44.27 -5.45
N GLY A 208 -2.70 43.42 -6.46
CA GLY A 208 -3.83 42.62 -6.91
C GLY A 208 -3.71 42.32 -8.43
N THR A 209 -4.42 41.28 -8.88
CA THR A 209 -4.87 40.97 -10.27
C THR A 209 -3.99 40.19 -11.28
N PRO A 210 -4.63 39.40 -12.20
CA PRO A 210 -4.16 38.07 -12.60
C PRO A 210 -3.68 37.99 -14.06
N LEU A 211 -2.83 36.99 -14.36
CA LEU A 211 -2.44 36.67 -15.73
C LEU A 211 -2.99 35.30 -16.17
N GLN A 212 -3.60 35.36 -17.34
CA GLN A 212 -4.42 34.39 -18.06
C GLN A 212 -3.68 33.08 -18.40
N SER A 213 -4.43 31.98 -18.38
CA SER A 213 -4.06 30.71 -18.99
C SER A 213 -4.26 30.72 -20.53
N PRO A 214 -3.42 30.04 -21.33
CA PRO A 214 -3.70 29.79 -22.74
C PRO A 214 -4.58 28.53 -22.93
N PRO A 215 -5.32 28.44 -24.06
CA PRO A 215 -6.41 27.48 -24.23
C PRO A 215 -5.95 26.08 -24.66
N HIS A 216 -6.77 25.10 -24.26
CA HIS A 216 -6.75 23.69 -24.64
C HIS A 216 -6.68 23.46 -26.16
N ARG A 217 -5.67 22.71 -26.61
CA ARG A 217 -5.70 22.03 -27.92
C ARG A 217 -6.22 20.61 -27.74
N ARG A 218 -7.30 20.29 -28.46
CA ARG A 218 -7.82 18.92 -28.64
C ARG A 218 -6.77 18.06 -29.37
N PRO A 219 -6.52 16.80 -28.97
CA PRO A 219 -5.74 15.89 -29.81
C PRO A 219 -6.62 15.38 -30.95
N THR A 220 -6.30 15.77 -32.17
CA THR A 220 -6.80 15.14 -33.40
C THR A 220 -6.24 13.73 -33.48
N THR A 221 -7.09 12.73 -33.72
CA THR A 221 -6.73 11.33 -33.93
C THR A 221 -5.81 11.18 -35.15
N MET A 222 -4.51 11.06 -34.90
CA MET A 222 -3.56 10.64 -35.91
C MET A 222 -3.50 9.11 -35.91
N HIS A 223 -4.15 8.48 -36.89
CA HIS A 223 -3.88 7.10 -37.27
C HIS A 223 -2.43 7.01 -37.76
N ALA A 224 -1.53 6.55 -36.90
CA ALA A 224 -0.16 6.24 -37.27
C ALA A 224 -0.08 4.82 -37.87
N PRO A 225 0.70 4.60 -38.96
CA PRO A 225 0.82 3.29 -39.57
C PRO A 225 1.48 2.28 -38.61
N SER A 226 0.99 1.05 -38.63
CA SER A 226 1.57 -0.10 -37.94
C SER A 226 2.93 -0.45 -38.56
N SER A 227 4.01 0.22 -38.14
CA SER A 227 5.36 -0.29 -38.40
C SER A 227 5.85 -1.05 -37.17
N ALA A 228 6.14 -2.33 -37.35
CA ALA A 228 6.57 -3.28 -36.32
C ALA A 228 8.04 -3.09 -35.91
N THR A 229 8.49 -1.84 -35.79
CA THR A 229 9.87 -1.49 -35.43
C THR A 229 9.99 -1.26 -33.93
N TRP A 230 11.10 -1.72 -33.34
CA TRP A 230 11.44 -1.40 -31.95
C TRP A 230 11.64 0.11 -31.83
N GLN A 231 10.89 0.74 -30.94
CA GLN A 231 11.05 2.14 -30.62
C GLN A 231 12.19 2.29 -29.62
N ARG A 232 13.03 3.29 -29.84
CA ARG A 232 14.09 3.62 -28.90
C ARG A 232 13.46 4.12 -27.61
N LEU A 233 13.75 3.43 -26.52
CA LEU A 233 13.46 3.84 -25.16
C LEU A 233 14.74 3.65 -24.36
N VAL A 234 15.05 4.60 -23.49
CA VAL A 234 16.21 4.58 -22.59
C VAL A 234 15.75 4.87 -21.18
N PHE A 235 16.60 4.61 -20.18
CA PHE A 235 16.34 5.18 -18.85
C PHE A 235 16.57 6.69 -18.86
N HIS A 236 15.79 7.41 -18.08
CA HIS A 236 15.93 8.84 -17.85
C HIS A 236 17.22 9.12 -17.04
N SER A 237 17.78 10.32 -17.18
CA SER A 237 18.99 10.72 -16.43
C SER A 237 18.73 11.03 -14.95
N VAL A 238 17.48 11.30 -14.59
CA VAL A 238 17.04 11.45 -13.20
C VAL A 238 16.77 10.08 -12.62
N LEU A 239 17.42 9.79 -11.50
CA LEU A 239 17.41 8.51 -10.80
C LEU A 239 17.23 8.77 -9.30
N GLY A 240 16.81 7.75 -8.57
CA GLY A 240 16.91 7.73 -7.12
C GLY A 240 18.38 7.75 -6.66
N PRO A 241 18.64 8.14 -5.41
CA PRO A 241 20.00 8.36 -4.90
C PRO A 241 20.87 7.10 -4.90
N ASN A 242 20.27 5.91 -4.92
CA ASN A 242 20.97 4.63 -4.85
C ASN A 242 20.98 3.86 -6.18
N CYS A 243 20.79 4.58 -7.30
CA CYS A 243 20.87 4.05 -8.65
C CYS A 243 21.86 4.83 -9.52
N ARG A 244 22.51 4.12 -10.44
CA ARG A 244 23.28 4.72 -11.54
C ARG A 244 22.94 4.06 -12.86
N LEU A 245 23.14 4.80 -13.95
CA LEU A 245 23.20 4.21 -15.28
C LEU A 245 24.61 3.74 -15.59
N ASP A 246 24.72 2.67 -16.38
CA ASP A 246 26.00 2.23 -16.91
C ASP A 246 26.59 3.35 -17.82
N PRO A 247 27.84 3.78 -17.60
CA PRO A 247 28.44 4.89 -18.35
C PRO A 247 28.54 4.65 -19.85
N MET A 248 28.70 3.39 -20.26
CA MET A 248 28.85 3.00 -21.66
C MET A 248 27.50 2.60 -22.28
N ASP A 249 26.55 2.17 -21.45
CA ASP A 249 25.25 1.71 -21.90
C ASP A 249 24.09 2.25 -21.05
N LYS A 250 23.54 3.40 -21.47
CA LYS A 250 22.40 4.05 -20.80
C LYS A 250 21.10 3.21 -20.79
N LEU A 251 21.09 2.02 -21.41
CA LEU A 251 20.01 1.05 -21.26
C LEU A 251 20.15 0.20 -20.00
N VAL A 252 21.24 0.30 -19.26
CA VAL A 252 21.47 -0.49 -18.05
C VAL A 252 21.42 0.42 -16.84
N ALA A 253 20.60 0.04 -15.86
CA ALA A 253 20.53 0.66 -14.55
C ALA A 253 20.96 -0.33 -13.47
N GLU A 254 21.71 0.17 -12.50
CA GLU A 254 22.33 -0.63 -11.45
C GLU A 254 22.19 0.06 -10.09
N ARG A 255 21.88 -0.73 -9.08
CA ARG A 255 21.88 -0.32 -7.68
C ARG A 255 23.31 -0.07 -7.22
N CYS A 256 23.59 1.10 -6.68
CA CYS A 256 24.93 1.49 -6.22
C CYS A 256 25.23 1.01 -4.80
N ASP A 257 24.22 1.03 -3.94
CA ASP A 257 24.31 0.66 -2.54
C ASP A 257 23.23 -0.37 -2.21
N ILE A 258 23.68 -1.56 -1.84
CA ILE A 258 22.82 -2.73 -1.57
C ILE A 258 22.13 -2.60 -0.19
N GLY A 259 22.67 -1.81 0.74
CA GLY A 259 22.07 -1.59 2.05
C GLY A 259 20.96 -0.55 2.06
N GLU A 260 20.90 0.29 1.03
CA GLU A 260 20.04 1.49 1.03
C GLU A 260 18.81 1.36 0.11
N GLN A 261 17.67 1.89 0.55
CA GLN A 261 16.42 1.95 -0.22
C GLN A 261 16.47 3.04 -1.31
N ARG A 262 15.36 3.35 -1.99
CA ARG A 262 15.27 4.47 -2.97
C ARG A 262 16.11 4.25 -4.24
N ALA A 263 16.06 3.05 -4.79
CA ALA A 263 16.78 2.69 -6.01
C ALA A 263 15.86 2.89 -7.24
N PHE A 264 15.34 4.11 -7.39
CA PHE A 264 14.38 4.45 -8.46
C PHE A 264 15.06 4.66 -9.82
N VAL A 265 14.50 4.09 -10.87
CA VAL A 265 14.86 4.36 -12.27
C VAL A 265 13.60 4.61 -13.10
N PHE A 266 13.66 5.58 -13.99
CA PHE A 266 12.50 6.00 -14.79
C PHE A 266 12.76 5.76 -16.27
N ALA A 267 11.73 5.42 -17.04
CA ALA A 267 11.81 5.48 -18.49
C ALA A 267 11.86 6.94 -18.97
N SER A 268 12.54 7.19 -20.09
CA SER A 268 12.79 8.55 -20.58
C SER A 268 11.55 9.27 -21.15
N ARG A 269 10.45 8.55 -21.38
CA ARG A 269 9.20 9.08 -21.94
C ARG A 269 8.02 8.23 -21.49
N THR A 270 6.83 8.76 -21.73
CA THR A 270 5.58 8.02 -21.58
C THR A 270 5.45 6.90 -22.63
N LEU A 271 4.69 5.86 -22.29
CA LEU A 271 4.30 4.79 -23.21
C LEU A 271 2.93 5.08 -23.83
N CYS A 272 2.76 4.69 -25.09
CA CYS A 272 1.44 4.66 -25.71
C CYS A 272 0.64 3.43 -25.23
N PRO A 273 -0.71 3.47 -25.26
CA PRO A 273 -1.51 2.27 -25.05
C PRO A 273 -1.08 1.14 -26.00
N ASN A 274 -1.03 -0.07 -25.47
CA ASN A 274 -0.58 -1.30 -26.14
C ASN A 274 0.89 -1.28 -26.61
N GLU A 275 1.68 -0.33 -26.12
CA GLU A 275 3.14 -0.35 -26.26
C GLU A 275 3.74 -1.27 -25.19
N ARG A 276 4.48 -2.29 -25.64
CA ARG A 276 5.12 -3.29 -24.80
C ARG A 276 6.50 -2.81 -24.42
N LEU A 277 6.76 -2.62 -23.14
CA LEU A 277 8.05 -2.27 -22.54
C LEU A 277 8.74 -3.55 -22.08
N THR A 278 9.93 -3.85 -22.60
CA THR A 278 10.68 -5.04 -22.18
C THR A 278 11.95 -4.66 -21.44
N ILE A 279 12.16 -5.27 -20.28
CA ILE A 279 13.42 -5.25 -19.54
C ILE A 279 13.98 -6.66 -19.38
N LYS A 280 15.27 -6.76 -19.13
CA LYS A 280 15.97 -7.97 -18.75
C LYS A 280 16.61 -7.81 -17.38
N VAL A 281 16.44 -8.81 -16.52
CA VAL A 281 17.12 -8.88 -15.22
C VAL A 281 18.56 -9.31 -15.48
N THR A 282 19.53 -8.46 -15.14
CA THR A 282 20.96 -8.69 -15.45
C THR A 282 21.85 -8.75 -14.21
N GLY A 283 21.28 -8.52 -13.02
CA GLY A 283 21.96 -8.68 -11.75
C GLY A 283 20.94 -8.92 -10.65
N MET A 284 21.28 -9.84 -9.75
CA MET A 284 20.49 -10.16 -8.57
C MET A 284 21.40 -10.45 -7.38
N ASP A 285 20.87 -10.23 -6.19
CA ASP A 285 21.44 -10.68 -4.93
C ASP A 285 20.36 -11.44 -4.16
N GLN A 286 20.58 -12.73 -3.91
CA GLN A 286 19.61 -13.62 -3.26
C GLN A 286 19.53 -13.42 -1.75
N LEU A 287 20.47 -12.69 -1.15
CA LEU A 287 20.48 -12.41 0.28
C LEU A 287 19.52 -11.29 0.67
N LEU A 288 19.08 -10.49 -0.31
CA LEU A 288 18.17 -9.38 -0.08
C LEU A 288 16.72 -9.86 0.00
N SER A 289 15.92 -9.14 0.77
CA SER A 289 14.47 -9.30 0.80
C SER A 289 13.80 -8.52 -0.34
N GLY A 290 12.55 -8.90 -0.66
CA GLY A 290 11.77 -8.26 -1.71
C GLY A 290 12.24 -8.60 -3.13
N SER A 291 11.61 -8.02 -4.15
CA SER A 291 12.02 -8.14 -5.55
C SER A 291 12.01 -6.78 -6.26
N LEU A 292 11.98 -6.80 -7.59
CA LEU A 292 11.68 -5.65 -8.42
C LEU A 292 10.27 -5.12 -8.14
N ALA A 293 10.13 -3.79 -8.02
CA ALA A 293 8.84 -3.14 -8.18
C ALA A 293 8.75 -2.48 -9.57
N PHE A 294 7.58 -2.56 -10.20
CA PHE A 294 7.26 -1.82 -11.42
C PHE A 294 6.10 -0.88 -11.14
N GLY A 295 6.20 0.35 -11.63
CA GLY A 295 5.16 1.34 -11.47
C GLY A 295 4.99 2.26 -12.66
N LEU A 296 3.92 3.03 -12.58
CA LEU A 296 3.50 4.03 -13.56
C LEU A 296 3.24 5.33 -12.81
N THR A 297 3.71 6.45 -13.38
CA THR A 297 3.44 7.78 -12.81
C THR A 297 3.15 8.83 -13.88
N THR A 298 2.30 9.81 -13.55
CA THR A 298 2.16 11.03 -14.37
C THR A 298 3.24 12.07 -14.06
N CYS A 299 4.06 11.85 -13.03
CA CYS A 299 5.21 12.70 -12.74
C CYS A 299 6.23 12.61 -13.86
N ASN A 300 6.56 13.74 -14.48
CA ASN A 300 7.65 13.80 -15.44
C ASN A 300 8.98 13.66 -14.68
N PRO A 301 9.82 12.64 -14.94
CA PRO A 301 11.08 12.47 -14.21
C PRO A 301 11.99 13.70 -14.24
N ALA A 302 11.92 14.53 -15.30
CA ALA A 302 12.67 15.77 -15.38
C ALA A 302 12.30 16.80 -14.28
N SER A 303 11.06 16.80 -13.78
CA SER A 303 10.67 17.69 -12.68
C SER A 303 11.26 17.26 -11.33
N LEU A 304 11.80 16.04 -11.24
CA LEU A 304 12.44 15.51 -10.04
C LEU A 304 13.96 15.77 -10.01
N GLN A 305 14.53 16.49 -10.97
CA GLN A 305 15.97 16.68 -11.13
C GLN A 305 16.71 17.13 -9.86
N HIS A 306 16.03 17.89 -8.97
CA HIS A 306 16.59 18.38 -7.72
C HIS A 306 16.00 17.71 -6.47
N THR A 307 14.92 16.95 -6.61
CA THR A 307 14.17 16.36 -5.48
C THR A 307 14.16 14.82 -5.53
N ALA A 308 14.80 14.19 -6.50
CA ALA A 308 14.82 12.73 -6.62
C ALA A 308 15.47 12.04 -5.42
N SER A 309 16.44 12.70 -4.76
CA SER A 309 17.03 12.25 -3.49
C SER A 309 16.05 12.25 -2.31
N GLU A 310 14.99 13.06 -2.40
CA GLU A 310 13.95 13.23 -1.39
C GLU A 310 12.75 12.30 -1.62
N LEU A 311 12.76 11.51 -2.70
CA LEU A 311 11.73 10.48 -2.88
C LEU A 311 11.75 9.53 -1.68
N PRO A 312 10.55 9.14 -1.20
CA PRO A 312 10.44 8.34 0.02
C PRO A 312 11.07 6.95 -0.16
N ALA A 313 11.64 6.43 0.92
CA ALA A 313 12.14 5.05 0.96
C ALA A 313 10.99 4.04 0.94
N ASP A 314 9.88 4.34 1.61
CA ASP A 314 8.66 3.56 1.48
C ASP A 314 7.92 3.97 0.20
N LEU A 315 7.81 3.04 -0.74
CA LEU A 315 7.06 3.23 -1.98
C LEU A 315 5.59 3.61 -1.73
N GLU A 316 4.97 3.16 -0.63
CA GLU A 316 3.57 3.52 -0.33
C GLU A 316 3.40 5.03 -0.15
N ALA A 317 4.43 5.73 0.35
CA ALA A 317 4.37 7.19 0.52
C ALA A 317 4.38 7.95 -0.82
N LEU A 318 4.67 7.29 -1.96
CA LEU A 318 4.47 7.88 -3.28
C LEU A 318 2.99 8.10 -3.59
N LEU A 319 2.09 7.29 -3.01
CA LEU A 319 0.65 7.38 -3.25
C LEU A 319 0.03 8.66 -2.69
N ASP A 320 0.72 9.32 -1.76
CA ASP A 320 0.30 10.58 -1.14
C ASP A 320 0.77 11.83 -1.91
N ARG A 321 1.58 11.64 -2.95
CA ARG A 321 2.06 12.74 -3.78
C ARG A 321 0.94 13.29 -4.69
N PRO A 322 1.03 14.55 -5.12
CA PRO A 322 0.02 15.16 -6.00
C PRO A 322 0.01 14.57 -7.41
N GLU A 323 1.11 13.96 -7.88
CA GLU A 323 1.10 13.25 -9.15
C GLU A 323 0.45 11.86 -8.98
N TYR A 324 -0.01 11.27 -10.07
CA TYR A 324 -0.56 9.93 -10.01
C TYR A 324 0.59 8.94 -9.87
N TRP A 325 0.60 8.12 -8.83
CA TRP A 325 1.56 7.04 -8.63
C TRP A 325 0.83 5.73 -8.37
N VAL A 326 1.26 4.67 -9.04
CA VAL A 326 0.76 3.31 -8.86
C VAL A 326 1.85 2.32 -9.19
N PHE A 327 1.92 1.22 -8.46
CA PHE A 327 2.96 0.22 -8.65
C PHE A 327 2.51 -1.14 -8.16
N GLN A 328 3.27 -2.17 -8.57
CA GLN A 328 3.22 -3.51 -8.02
C GLN A 328 4.60 -3.86 -7.49
N LYS A 329 4.67 -4.21 -6.20
CA LYS A 329 5.88 -4.70 -5.53
C LYS A 329 6.06 -6.20 -5.77
N ASP A 330 7.28 -6.65 -5.52
CA ASP A 330 7.65 -8.07 -5.45
C ASP A 330 7.36 -8.87 -6.72
N ILE A 331 7.63 -8.29 -7.88
CA ILE A 331 7.42 -8.97 -9.16
C ILE A 331 8.36 -10.18 -9.24
N PRO A 332 7.81 -11.40 -9.40
CA PRO A 332 8.60 -12.62 -9.41
C PRO A 332 9.47 -12.64 -10.67
N CYS A 333 10.78 -12.75 -10.48
CA CYS A 333 11.75 -12.87 -11.56
C CYS A 333 13.07 -13.47 -11.06
N LEU A 334 13.83 -14.04 -11.99
CA LEU A 334 15.14 -14.63 -11.82
C LEU A 334 16.16 -13.93 -12.72
N LEU A 335 17.43 -14.22 -12.49
CA LEU A 335 18.52 -13.71 -13.30
C LEU A 335 18.34 -14.17 -14.75
N ASN A 336 18.51 -13.23 -15.68
CA ASN A 336 18.30 -13.37 -17.13
C ASN A 336 16.84 -13.39 -17.61
N ASP A 337 15.86 -13.31 -16.71
CA ASP A 337 14.46 -13.21 -17.14
C ASP A 337 14.20 -11.93 -17.93
N GLU A 338 13.36 -12.05 -18.95
CA GLU A 338 12.80 -10.92 -19.68
C GLU A 338 11.38 -10.65 -19.21
N LEU A 339 11.14 -9.45 -18.70
CA LEU A 339 9.84 -8.99 -18.25
C LEU A 339 9.30 -7.98 -19.26
N THR A 340 8.10 -8.24 -19.78
CA THR A 340 7.43 -7.37 -20.74
C THR A 340 6.15 -6.82 -20.14
N PHE A 341 6.06 -5.51 -19.99
CA PHE A 341 4.92 -4.78 -19.43
C PHE A 341 4.12 -4.11 -20.54
N VAL A 342 2.80 -4.04 -20.39
CA VAL A 342 1.92 -3.36 -21.34
C VAL A 342 0.75 -2.72 -20.61
N THR A 343 0.41 -1.50 -21.02
CA THR A 343 -0.79 -0.79 -20.56
C THR A 343 -1.81 -0.77 -21.69
N GLY A 344 -2.97 -1.38 -21.47
CA GLY A 344 -4.10 -1.36 -22.38
C GLY A 344 -4.82 0.00 -22.38
N ASP A 345 -5.61 0.22 -23.41
CA ASP A 345 -6.54 1.35 -23.55
C ASP A 345 -7.71 1.29 -22.55
N ASP A 346 -8.03 0.10 -22.06
CA ASP A 346 -8.99 -0.15 -20.99
C ASP A 346 -8.41 0.07 -19.57
N GLY A 347 -7.17 0.56 -19.47
CA GLY A 347 -6.49 0.80 -18.21
C GLY A 347 -5.88 -0.45 -17.57
N LYS A 348 -6.00 -1.65 -18.18
CA LYS A 348 -5.31 -2.84 -17.67
C LYS A 348 -3.81 -2.69 -17.84
N VAL A 349 -3.07 -3.00 -16.79
CA VAL A 349 -1.63 -3.18 -16.86
C VAL A 349 -1.34 -4.66 -16.72
N GLN A 350 -0.64 -5.20 -17.70
CA GLN A 350 -0.33 -6.62 -17.76
C GLN A 350 1.17 -6.81 -17.93
N TYR A 351 1.67 -7.95 -17.49
CA TYR A 351 3.06 -8.33 -17.72
C TYR A 351 3.19 -9.78 -18.17
N SER A 352 4.23 -10.06 -18.94
CA SER A 352 4.65 -11.39 -19.35
C SER A 352 6.10 -11.59 -18.95
N GLN A 353 6.44 -12.83 -18.58
CA GLN A 353 7.80 -13.25 -18.25
C GLN A 353 8.25 -14.26 -19.31
N ASN A 354 9.43 -14.05 -19.89
CA ASN A 354 10.07 -14.94 -20.85
C ASN A 354 9.16 -15.32 -22.04
N ASN A 355 8.43 -14.34 -22.58
CA ASN A 355 7.44 -14.51 -23.66
C ASN A 355 6.28 -15.47 -23.32
N GLY A 356 6.05 -15.74 -22.04
CA GLY A 356 4.89 -16.49 -21.56
C GLY A 356 3.57 -15.72 -21.70
N PRO A 357 2.46 -16.27 -21.18
CA PRO A 357 1.17 -15.59 -21.18
C PRO A 357 1.22 -14.28 -20.38
N PHE A 358 0.44 -13.30 -20.81
CA PHE A 358 0.29 -12.06 -20.07
C PHE A 358 -0.61 -12.28 -18.86
N LYS A 359 -0.09 -11.94 -17.68
CA LYS A 359 -0.82 -11.90 -16.43
C LYS A 359 -1.26 -10.48 -16.14
N MET A 360 -2.42 -10.34 -15.52
CA MET A 360 -2.89 -9.07 -15.02
C MET A 360 -1.97 -8.65 -13.85
N LEU A 361 -1.46 -7.41 -13.90
CA LEU A 361 -0.55 -6.87 -12.88
C LEU A 361 -1.27 -5.86 -11.99
N MET A 362 -1.94 -4.88 -12.60
CA MET A 362 -2.68 -3.82 -11.94
C MET A 362 -3.61 -3.12 -12.93
N TYR A 363 -4.34 -2.10 -12.49
CA TYR A 363 -5.08 -1.21 -13.38
C TYR A 363 -4.77 0.25 -13.07
N VAL A 364 -4.96 1.08 -14.09
CA VAL A 364 -4.69 2.52 -14.07
C VAL A 364 -5.75 3.32 -14.81
N ASP A 365 -5.70 4.64 -14.67
CA ASP A 365 -6.48 5.54 -15.52
C ASP A 365 -6.01 5.53 -16.97
N GLY A 366 -6.68 4.76 -17.83
CA GLY A 366 -6.37 4.68 -19.26
C GLY A 366 -6.47 6.02 -20.02
N THR A 367 -7.02 7.07 -19.41
CA THR A 367 -7.03 8.43 -19.99
C THR A 367 -5.72 9.21 -19.76
N GLN A 368 -4.86 8.73 -18.86
CA GLN A 368 -3.60 9.37 -18.51
C GLN A 368 -2.45 8.82 -19.36
N GLN A 369 -1.36 9.61 -19.42
CA GLN A 369 -0.10 9.16 -19.99
C GLN A 369 0.92 8.97 -18.88
N PHE A 370 1.50 7.78 -18.81
CA PHE A 370 2.37 7.40 -17.71
C PHE A 370 3.82 7.23 -18.15
N TYR A 371 4.73 7.72 -17.32
CA TYR A 371 6.13 7.33 -17.29
C TYR A 371 6.25 6.02 -16.49
N PRO A 372 6.78 4.95 -17.09
CA PRO A 372 7.21 3.78 -16.35
C PRO A 372 8.34 4.11 -15.39
N PHE A 373 8.30 3.52 -14.21
CA PHE A 373 9.42 3.51 -13.28
C PHE A 373 9.61 2.12 -12.67
N PHE A 374 10.81 1.90 -12.14
CA PHE A 374 11.15 0.71 -11.40
C PHE A 374 11.84 1.12 -10.11
N ASP A 375 11.61 0.35 -9.05
CA ASP A 375 12.47 0.37 -7.87
C ASP A 375 13.21 -0.96 -7.80
N ILE A 376 14.55 -0.88 -7.80
CA ILE A 376 15.46 -2.03 -7.74
C ILE A 376 16.10 -2.16 -6.34
N ALA A 377 15.42 -1.69 -5.29
CA ALA A 377 15.89 -1.76 -3.91
C ALA A 377 15.66 -3.15 -3.23
N GLY A 378 15.35 -4.18 -4.01
CA GLY A 378 15.20 -5.58 -3.56
C GLY A 378 16.27 -6.52 -4.14
N ARG A 379 15.92 -7.80 -4.31
CA ARG A 379 16.81 -8.85 -4.88
C ARG A 379 17.30 -8.55 -6.29
N VAL A 380 16.58 -7.75 -7.07
CA VAL A 380 17.01 -7.34 -8.40
C VAL A 380 17.92 -6.12 -8.24
N THR A 381 19.20 -6.26 -8.57
CA THR A 381 20.21 -5.21 -8.39
C THR A 381 20.62 -4.53 -9.69
N ARG A 382 20.30 -5.14 -10.85
CA ARG A 382 20.64 -4.59 -12.16
C ARG A 382 19.64 -5.00 -13.23
N ILE A 383 19.13 -4.02 -13.97
CA ILE A 383 18.18 -4.25 -15.07
C ILE A 383 18.68 -3.59 -16.35
N ARG A 384 18.38 -4.22 -17.49
CA ARG A 384 18.61 -3.67 -18.81
C ARG A 384 17.29 -3.43 -19.51
N LEU A 385 17.08 -2.24 -20.03
CA LEU A 385 16.01 -1.93 -20.93
C LEU A 385 16.29 -2.53 -22.31
N VAL A 386 15.46 -3.47 -22.75
CA VAL A 386 15.58 -4.09 -24.08
C VAL A 386 15.00 -3.15 -25.14
N GLY A 387 13.92 -2.47 -24.81
CA GLY A 387 13.28 -1.46 -25.66
C GLY A 387 11.76 -1.49 -25.51
N SER A 388 11.08 -0.80 -26.41
CA SER A 388 9.62 -0.87 -26.49
C SER A 388 9.11 -1.15 -27.90
N LYS A 389 7.96 -1.80 -28.01
CA LYS A 389 7.34 -2.12 -29.30
C LYS A 389 5.82 -2.05 -29.21
N ARG A 390 5.18 -1.34 -30.13
CA ARG A 390 3.72 -1.38 -30.25
C ARG A 390 3.26 -2.76 -30.69
N GLY A 391 2.27 -3.30 -29.99
CA GLY A 391 1.62 -4.56 -30.32
C GLY A 391 0.11 -4.41 -30.41
N PRO A 392 -0.60 -5.46 -30.85
CA PRO A 392 -2.04 -5.52 -30.70
C PRO A 392 -2.42 -5.58 -29.21
N PRO A 393 -3.66 -5.16 -28.86
CA PRO A 393 -4.19 -5.31 -27.52
C PRO A 393 -4.07 -6.74 -27.01
N VAL A 394 -3.78 -6.90 -25.72
CA VAL A 394 -3.69 -8.20 -25.09
C VAL A 394 -5.10 -8.69 -24.75
N THR A 395 -5.65 -9.54 -25.60
CA THR A 395 -7.04 -10.04 -25.47
C THR A 395 -7.14 -11.36 -24.72
N LYS A 396 -6.04 -12.10 -24.55
CA LYS A 396 -6.01 -13.37 -23.82
C LYS A 396 -5.49 -13.14 -22.41
N ILE A 397 -6.41 -13.08 -21.46
CA ILE A 397 -6.13 -13.20 -20.03
C ILE A 397 -6.38 -14.67 -19.70
N GLU A 398 -5.33 -15.43 -19.38
CA GLU A 398 -5.55 -16.55 -18.48
C GLU A 398 -5.77 -15.94 -17.11
N GLN A 399 -7.05 -15.86 -16.71
CA GLN A 399 -7.37 -15.88 -15.30
C GLN A 399 -6.65 -17.09 -14.73
N SER A 400 -6.03 -16.98 -13.56
CA SER A 400 -5.55 -18.14 -12.82
C SER A 400 -6.77 -19.03 -12.52
N THR A 401 -7.14 -19.88 -13.47
CA THR A 401 -8.00 -21.02 -13.24
C THR A 401 -7.13 -22.05 -12.56
N GLU A 402 -7.07 -22.00 -11.24
CA GLU A 402 -7.05 -23.26 -10.51
C GLU A 402 -8.40 -23.93 -10.79
N GLN A 403 -8.40 -24.81 -11.78
CA GLN A 403 -9.47 -25.78 -11.97
C GLN A 403 -8.88 -27.17 -12.21
N PRO A 404 -9.59 -28.21 -11.77
CA PRO A 404 -9.01 -29.41 -11.18
C PRO A 404 -8.58 -30.41 -12.25
N ILE A 405 -7.41 -31.02 -12.07
CA ILE A 405 -7.00 -32.20 -12.82
C ILE A 405 -7.87 -33.37 -12.35
N VAL A 406 -8.85 -33.76 -13.17
CA VAL A 406 -9.64 -34.99 -13.00
C VAL A 406 -8.78 -36.17 -13.47
N GLU A 407 -8.11 -36.83 -12.53
CA GLU A 407 -7.61 -38.19 -12.75
C GLU A 407 -8.73 -39.22 -12.52
N LYS A 408 -8.84 -40.19 -13.44
CA LYS A 408 -9.82 -41.27 -13.41
C LYS A 408 -9.56 -42.23 -12.23
N SER A 409 -10.42 -42.15 -11.21
CA SER A 409 -11.05 -43.27 -10.48
C SER A 409 -10.27 -44.59 -10.37
N THR A 410 -9.69 -44.84 -9.18
CA THR A 410 -9.88 -46.10 -8.43
C THR A 410 -10.09 -45.78 -6.93
N ALA A 411 -10.84 -46.64 -6.24
CA ALA A 411 -11.72 -46.27 -5.13
C ALA A 411 -11.12 -46.25 -3.70
N LYS A 412 -11.59 -45.24 -2.93
CA LYS A 412 -11.87 -45.15 -1.46
C LYS A 412 -10.76 -45.26 -0.39
N ALA A 413 -10.53 -44.12 0.30
CA ALA A 413 -10.73 -43.90 1.76
C ALA A 413 -10.68 -42.38 2.08
N PRO A 414 -11.38 -41.84 3.10
CA PRO A 414 -11.60 -40.39 3.24
C PRO A 414 -10.37 -39.70 3.88
N LYS A 415 -9.98 -38.52 3.37
CA LYS A 415 -9.05 -37.60 4.05
C LYS A 415 -9.61 -36.17 4.07
N LYS A 416 -9.33 -35.52 5.20
CA LYS A 416 -9.85 -34.28 5.82
C LYS A 416 -9.69 -32.99 4.99
N PRO A 417 -10.38 -31.88 5.36
CA PRO A 417 -10.25 -30.56 4.73
C PRO A 417 -8.81 -30.01 4.86
N LEU A 418 -8.36 -29.27 3.83
CA LEU A 418 -7.05 -28.63 3.74
C LEU A 418 -6.93 -27.49 4.76
N GLU A 419 -5.90 -27.59 5.61
CA GLU A 419 -5.54 -26.66 6.67
C GLU A 419 -4.83 -25.41 6.12
N GLU A 420 -5.06 -24.27 6.77
CA GLU A 420 -4.30 -23.02 6.64
C GLU A 420 -2.79 -23.28 6.82
N PRO A 421 -1.88 -22.44 6.28
CA PRO A 421 -0.44 -22.65 6.45
C PRO A 421 -0.08 -22.65 7.94
N ASP A 422 0.20 -23.84 8.46
CA ASP A 422 0.54 -24.13 9.85
C ASP A 422 1.88 -23.47 10.21
N ASP A 423 1.74 -22.25 10.75
CA ASP A 423 2.80 -21.36 11.23
C ASP A 423 3.28 -21.75 12.64
N ASP A 424 2.73 -22.81 13.23
CA ASP A 424 3.15 -23.31 14.53
C ASP A 424 4.38 -24.21 14.44
N CYS A 425 5.16 -24.18 15.51
CA CYS A 425 6.36 -24.98 15.67
C CYS A 425 6.03 -26.46 15.47
N ARG A 426 6.74 -27.13 14.55
CA ARG A 426 6.53 -28.54 14.21
C ARG A 426 7.03 -29.55 15.25
N ILE A 427 7.31 -29.07 16.47
CA ILE A 427 7.73 -29.88 17.62
C ILE A 427 6.74 -29.73 18.77
N CYS A 428 6.45 -28.49 19.19
CA CYS A 428 5.49 -28.27 20.27
C CYS A 428 4.06 -28.01 19.79
N PHE A 429 3.86 -27.57 18.55
CA PHE A 429 2.55 -27.21 17.97
C PHE A 429 1.77 -26.16 18.78
N GLU A 430 2.46 -25.39 19.62
CA GLU A 430 1.86 -24.40 20.53
C GLU A 430 2.35 -22.97 20.28
N LYS A 431 3.61 -22.83 19.83
CA LYS A 431 4.27 -21.54 19.64
C LYS A 431 4.57 -21.36 18.16
N PRO A 432 4.50 -20.13 17.62
CA PRO A 432 4.81 -19.89 16.23
C PRO A 432 6.27 -20.24 15.92
N ILE A 433 6.52 -20.54 14.66
CA ILE A 433 7.87 -20.70 14.13
C ILE A 433 8.58 -19.33 14.22
N ASP A 434 9.49 -19.20 15.18
CA ASP A 434 10.29 -17.99 15.45
C ASP A 434 11.80 -18.30 15.53
N SER A 435 12.25 -19.40 14.93
CA SER A 435 13.68 -19.71 14.84
C SER A 435 14.09 -20.35 13.52
N VAL A 436 15.36 -20.18 13.17
CA VAL A 436 15.99 -20.80 12.00
C VAL A 436 17.15 -21.70 12.42
N LEU A 437 17.25 -22.88 11.81
CA LEU A 437 18.33 -23.84 12.04
C LEU A 437 19.52 -23.49 11.13
N VAL A 438 20.60 -22.98 11.73
CA VAL A 438 21.80 -22.51 11.02
C VAL A 438 22.49 -23.68 10.32
N LYS A 439 23.01 -23.41 9.12
CA LYS A 439 23.59 -24.31 8.10
C LYS A 439 22.61 -24.89 7.09
N CYS A 440 21.35 -25.16 7.45
CA CYS A 440 20.34 -25.62 6.50
C CYS A 440 19.22 -24.60 6.22
N GLY A 441 19.06 -23.58 7.07
CA GLY A 441 18.13 -22.47 6.84
C GLY A 441 16.66 -22.82 7.05
N HIS A 442 16.33 -24.05 7.46
CA HIS A 442 14.94 -24.41 7.70
C HIS A 442 14.41 -23.73 8.96
N SER A 443 13.24 -23.10 8.83
CA SER A 443 12.50 -22.48 9.92
C SER A 443 11.23 -23.29 10.14
N LEU A 444 11.28 -24.19 11.12
CA LEU A 444 10.18 -25.12 11.44
C LEU A 444 9.95 -25.27 12.95
N THR A 445 10.70 -24.56 13.78
CA THR A 445 10.62 -24.64 15.23
C THR A 445 10.47 -23.28 15.86
N CYS A 446 9.78 -23.21 17.00
CA CYS A 446 9.98 -22.12 17.94
C CYS A 446 11.40 -22.23 18.52
N HIS A 447 11.90 -21.11 19.04
CA HIS A 447 13.27 -20.98 19.50
C HIS A 447 13.63 -21.98 20.60
N GLU A 448 12.73 -22.25 21.53
CA GLU A 448 12.94 -23.23 22.61
C GLU A 448 13.07 -24.66 22.08
N CYS A 449 12.22 -25.05 21.12
CA CYS A 449 12.29 -26.37 20.50
C CYS A 449 13.54 -26.53 19.63
N GLY A 450 13.96 -25.48 18.93
CA GLY A 450 15.21 -25.49 18.17
C GLY A 450 16.43 -25.66 19.09
N LEU A 451 16.48 -24.99 20.23
CA LEU A 451 17.57 -25.15 21.20
C LEU A 451 17.62 -26.55 21.82
N LYS A 452 16.46 -27.17 22.09
CA LYS A 452 16.40 -28.58 22.54
C LYS A 452 16.93 -29.54 21.47
N LEU A 453 16.53 -29.36 20.20
CA LEU A 453 17.08 -30.13 19.07
C LEU A 453 18.61 -29.99 19.00
N LEU A 454 19.14 -28.77 19.08
CA LEU A 454 20.58 -28.54 19.03
C LEU A 454 21.34 -29.28 20.14
N LYS A 455 20.73 -29.45 21.33
CA LYS A 455 21.37 -30.08 22.49
C LYS A 455 21.26 -31.60 22.51
N GLU A 456 20.10 -32.14 22.11
CA GLU A 456 19.77 -33.56 22.32
C GLU A 456 19.84 -34.39 21.03
N ALA A 457 19.54 -33.79 19.88
CA ALA A 457 19.55 -34.46 18.58
C ALA A 457 19.83 -33.44 17.46
N PRO A 458 21.12 -33.04 17.25
CA PRO A 458 21.49 -31.87 16.45
C PRO A 458 21.39 -32.12 14.94
N GLN A 459 20.25 -32.60 14.46
CA GLN A 459 19.93 -32.81 13.05
C GLN A 459 18.59 -32.16 12.74
N CYS A 460 18.52 -31.45 11.62
CA CYS A 460 17.29 -30.86 11.14
C CYS A 460 16.24 -31.96 10.86
N PRO A 461 15.01 -31.88 11.40
CA PRO A 461 13.98 -32.89 11.16
C PRO A 461 13.58 -33.05 9.68
N VAL A 462 13.80 -32.02 8.86
CA VAL A 462 13.45 -32.00 7.43
C VAL A 462 14.56 -32.59 6.57
N CYS A 463 15.77 -32.04 6.65
CA CYS A 463 16.86 -32.41 5.76
C CYS A 463 17.95 -33.28 6.41
N ARG A 464 17.83 -33.59 7.71
CA ARG A 464 18.78 -34.36 8.53
C ARG A 464 20.19 -33.76 8.63
N GLN A 465 20.40 -32.57 8.06
CA GLN A 465 21.67 -31.85 8.14
C GLN A 465 21.95 -31.43 9.58
N ARG A 466 23.21 -31.53 10.00
CA ARG A 466 23.63 -31.21 11.37
C ARG A 466 23.38 -29.73 11.67
N ILE A 467 22.64 -29.46 12.75
CA ILE A 467 22.36 -28.11 13.25
C ILE A 467 23.62 -27.58 13.94
N GLN A 468 24.07 -26.39 13.55
CA GLN A 468 25.23 -25.73 14.18
C GLN A 468 24.81 -24.73 15.25
N GLU A 469 23.73 -24.01 14.99
CA GLU A 469 23.21 -22.96 15.85
C GLU A 469 21.72 -22.78 15.56
N VAL A 470 20.99 -22.18 16.49
CA VAL A 470 19.58 -21.83 16.34
C VAL A 470 19.42 -20.35 16.63
N ILE A 471 19.03 -19.58 15.61
CA ILE A 471 18.87 -18.12 15.71
C ILE A 471 17.38 -17.82 15.84
N ARG A 472 17.02 -16.94 16.78
CA ARG A 472 15.65 -16.42 16.89
C ARG A 472 15.40 -15.39 15.81
N ILE A 473 14.28 -15.52 15.10
CA ILE A 473 13.84 -14.58 14.08
C ILE A 473 12.61 -13.84 14.59
N TYR A 474 12.60 -12.52 14.39
CA TYR A 474 11.47 -11.66 14.72
C TYR A 474 10.79 -11.30 13.39
N LYS A 475 9.51 -11.69 13.23
CA LYS A 475 8.73 -11.29 12.06
C LYS A 475 8.55 -9.76 12.12
N ALA A 476 9.04 -9.06 11.10
CA ALA A 476 9.01 -7.60 10.99
C ALA A 476 7.62 -7.07 10.65
#